data_AF-A0AA37XI85-F1
#
_entry.id   AF-A0AA37XI85-F1
#
_cell.length_a   1.000
_cell.length_b   1.000
_cell.length_c   1.000
_cell.angle_alpha   90.00
_cell.angle_beta   90.00
_cell.angle_gamma   90.00
#
_symmetry.space_group_name_H-M   'P 1'
#
loop_
_entity.id
_entity.type
_entity.pdbx_description
1 polymer ?
#
loop_
_entity_poly.entity_id
_entity_poly.type
_entity_poly.pdbx_seq_one_letter_code
_entity_poly.pdbx_strand_id
1 'polypeptide(L)'
;MTAPTTATPITLAELVASAALLTRTDRKYLLPTAQLAVVAHADPDLRVLTIDGATAHAYRSTYLDTADLTAYRLAALGRPDRFKVRRRTYVGPDLTYLEVKTAAARGATVKDRLELAVATPEEARRFAAATVRMRTGHEIAPSRPSSRSPTTAPPSTCPPAAAASRSIPRSPGATPRPDAP
;
A
#
# COMPACT_ATOMS: atom_id res chain seq x y z
N MET A 1 4.18 5.07 18.58
CA MET A 1 3.00 4.20 18.49
C MET A 1 3.46 2.79 18.82
N THR A 2 3.03 2.26 19.97
CA THR A 2 3.34 0.90 20.42
C THR A 2 2.31 -0.06 19.82
N ALA A 3 2.74 -1.23 19.35
CA ALA A 3 1.84 -2.26 18.82
C ALA A 3 0.95 -2.82 19.96
N PRO A 4 -0.27 -3.30 19.66
CA PRO A 4 -1.11 -3.91 20.67
C PRO A 4 -0.46 -5.21 21.18
N THR A 5 -0.30 -5.30 22.51
CA THR A 5 0.59 -6.27 23.18
C THR A 5 -0.03 -7.67 23.36
N THR A 6 -1.31 -7.87 23.01
CA THR A 6 -2.06 -9.10 23.33
C THR A 6 -2.04 -10.16 22.23
N ALA A 7 -1.53 -9.86 21.04
CA ALA A 7 -1.56 -10.78 19.91
C ALA A 7 -0.26 -11.58 19.77
N THR A 8 -0.38 -12.84 19.37
CA THR A 8 0.74 -13.81 19.26
C THR A 8 1.77 -13.34 18.23
N PRO A 9 3.08 -13.38 18.52
CA PRO A 9 4.09 -12.95 17.56
C PRO A 9 4.23 -13.93 16.37
N ILE A 10 4.69 -13.42 15.23
CA ILE A 10 5.12 -14.20 14.06
C ILE A 10 6.38 -13.57 13.47
N THR A 11 7.36 -14.38 13.10
CA THR A 11 8.57 -13.89 12.43
C THR A 11 8.33 -13.64 10.94
N LEU A 12 9.19 -12.84 10.31
CA LEU A 12 9.13 -12.63 8.86
C LEU A 12 9.34 -13.95 8.09
N ALA A 13 10.23 -14.82 8.55
CA ALA A 13 10.51 -16.11 7.92
C ALA A 13 9.28 -17.03 7.95
N GLU A 14 8.62 -17.15 9.11
CA GLU A 14 7.39 -17.93 9.26
C GLU A 14 6.24 -17.35 8.44
N LEU A 15 6.10 -16.02 8.39
CA LEU A 15 5.08 -15.37 7.56
C LEU A 15 5.27 -15.70 6.07
N VAL A 16 6.50 -15.62 5.58
CA VAL A 16 6.83 -15.92 4.17
C VAL A 16 6.61 -17.40 3.86
N ALA A 17 6.98 -18.30 4.77
CA ALA A 17 6.81 -19.74 4.59
C ALA A 17 5.33 -20.18 4.60
N SER A 18 4.52 -19.59 5.49
CA SER A 18 3.10 -19.94 5.66
C SER A 18 2.20 -19.38 4.56
N ALA A 19 2.53 -18.20 4.02
CA ALA A 19 1.76 -17.61 2.93
C ALA A 19 2.62 -16.61 2.17
N ALA A 20 3.04 -16.95 0.96
CA ALA A 20 3.73 -16.01 0.05
C ALA A 20 2.82 -14.86 -0.47
N LEU A 21 1.64 -14.63 0.14
CA LEU A 21 0.65 -13.60 -0.20
C LEU A 21 0.44 -13.43 -1.71
N LEU A 22 0.30 -14.56 -2.42
CA LEU A 22 0.25 -14.59 -3.89
C LEU A 22 -0.97 -13.87 -4.47
N THR A 23 -2.07 -13.79 -3.70
CA THR A 23 -3.26 -13.01 -4.03
C THR A 23 -3.79 -12.35 -2.77
N ARG A 24 -4.03 -11.02 -2.80
CA ARG A 24 -4.43 -10.25 -1.62
C ARG A 24 -5.66 -9.39 -1.91
N THR A 25 -6.59 -9.36 -0.95
CA THR A 25 -7.63 -8.34 -0.86
C THR A 25 -7.25 -7.34 0.22
N ASP A 26 -7.08 -6.07 -0.15
CA ASP A 26 -6.75 -5.00 0.79
C ASP A 26 -8.01 -4.19 1.16
N ARG A 27 -8.28 -4.04 2.45
CA ARG A 27 -9.22 -3.05 2.99
C ARG A 27 -8.47 -2.07 3.87
N LYS A 28 -8.75 -0.77 3.72
CA LYS A 28 -8.10 0.29 4.47
C LYS A 28 -9.13 1.04 5.29
N TYR A 29 -8.83 1.26 6.56
CA TYR A 29 -9.69 1.96 7.50
C TYR A 29 -8.93 3.11 8.13
N LEU A 30 -9.62 4.22 8.36
CA LEU A 30 -9.15 5.29 9.23
C LEU A 30 -9.63 4.98 10.64
N LEU A 31 -8.73 5.04 11.61
CA LEU A 31 -9.02 4.72 13.00
C LEU A 31 -8.39 5.79 13.90
N PRO A 32 -9.15 6.36 14.86
CA PRO A 32 -8.57 7.17 15.93
C PRO A 32 -7.55 6.34 16.71
N THR A 33 -6.41 6.93 17.07
CA THR A 33 -5.34 6.21 17.78
C THR A 33 -5.82 5.59 19.09
N ALA A 34 -6.76 6.23 19.79
CA ALA A 34 -7.38 5.72 21.01
C ALA A 34 -8.14 4.38 20.81
N GLN A 35 -8.53 4.05 19.58
CA GLN A 35 -9.25 2.80 19.27
C GLN A 35 -8.33 1.69 18.72
N LEU A 36 -7.02 1.90 18.65
CA LEU A 36 -6.09 0.93 18.07
C LEU A 36 -6.15 -0.45 18.75
N ALA A 37 -6.44 -0.49 20.05
CA ALA A 37 -6.58 -1.72 20.82
C ALA A 37 -7.65 -2.65 20.25
N VAL A 38 -8.68 -2.13 19.57
CA VAL A 38 -9.74 -2.94 18.95
C VAL A 38 -9.18 -3.88 17.88
N VAL A 39 -8.11 -3.48 17.18
CA VAL A 39 -7.51 -4.31 16.12
C VAL A 39 -7.04 -5.66 16.68
N ALA A 40 -6.45 -5.67 17.87
CA ALA A 40 -5.99 -6.92 18.48
C ALA A 40 -7.10 -7.81 19.04
N HIS A 41 -8.33 -7.30 19.11
CA HIS A 41 -9.51 -8.05 19.52
C HIS A 41 -10.42 -8.41 18.33
N ALA A 42 -10.05 -7.99 17.12
CA ALA A 42 -10.88 -8.19 15.93
C ALA A 42 -10.88 -9.65 15.46
N ASP A 43 -9.80 -10.38 15.75
CA ASP A 43 -9.61 -11.77 15.33
C ASP A 43 -8.67 -12.48 16.33
N PRO A 44 -9.09 -13.58 16.98
CA PRO A 44 -8.24 -14.33 17.91
C PRO A 44 -7.01 -14.96 17.24
N ASP A 45 -7.04 -15.18 15.93
CA ASP A 45 -5.92 -15.73 15.14
C ASP A 45 -4.96 -14.64 14.65
N LEU A 46 -5.23 -13.36 14.96
CA LEU A 46 -4.37 -12.25 14.59
C LEU A 46 -2.98 -12.42 15.22
N ARG A 47 -1.95 -12.40 14.37
CA ARG A 47 -0.55 -12.40 14.80
C ARG A 47 0.15 -11.08 14.51
N VAL A 48 1.07 -10.69 15.39
CA VAL A 48 1.89 -9.47 15.24
C VAL A 48 3.23 -9.83 14.64
N LEU A 49 3.58 -9.21 13.52
CA LEU A 49 4.90 -9.35 12.93
C LEU A 49 5.97 -8.84 13.91
N THR A 50 6.95 -9.69 14.19
CA THR A 50 8.17 -9.35 14.95
C THR A 50 9.39 -9.54 14.07
N ILE A 51 10.26 -8.54 14.00
CA ILE A 51 11.57 -8.61 13.34
C ILE A 51 12.59 -8.13 14.35
N ASP A 52 13.60 -8.96 14.63
CA ASP A 52 14.66 -8.68 15.62
C ASP A 52 14.11 -8.24 16.99
N GLY A 53 13.02 -8.88 17.44
CA GLY A 53 12.35 -8.57 18.70
C GLY A 53 11.50 -7.28 18.70
N ALA A 54 11.51 -6.51 17.61
CA ALA A 54 10.71 -5.29 17.47
C ALA A 54 9.36 -5.57 16.77
N THR A 55 8.30 -4.94 17.26
CA THR A 55 6.94 -4.96 16.66
C THR A 55 6.59 -3.66 15.92
N ALA A 56 7.38 -2.61 16.12
CA ALA A 56 7.21 -1.31 15.49
C ALA A 56 8.30 -1.10 14.43
N HIS A 57 7.91 -0.99 13.16
CA HIS A 57 8.82 -0.82 12.05
C HIS A 57 8.58 0.52 11.35
N ALA A 58 9.51 1.46 11.53
CA ALA A 58 9.44 2.76 10.89
C ALA A 58 9.85 2.68 9.42
N TYR A 59 9.10 3.37 8.55
CA TYR A 59 9.43 3.52 7.15
C TYR A 59 9.22 4.95 6.68
N ARG A 60 9.98 5.37 5.68
CA ARG A 60 9.83 6.64 4.96
C ARG A 60 9.58 6.32 3.50
N SER A 61 8.62 7.01 2.87
CA SER A 61 8.33 6.84 1.44
C SER A 61 8.29 8.19 0.75
N THR A 62 9.06 8.32 -0.34
CA THR A 62 9.05 9.48 -1.23
C THR A 62 8.48 9.04 -2.57
N TYR A 63 7.38 9.67 -2.99
CA TYR A 63 6.80 9.44 -4.31
C TYR A 63 7.52 10.28 -5.34
N LEU A 64 7.82 9.66 -6.48
CA LEU A 64 8.50 10.31 -7.61
C LEU A 64 7.47 10.49 -8.74
N ASP A 65 7.53 11.64 -9.40
CA ASP A 65 6.68 11.99 -10.52
C ASP A 65 7.45 12.85 -11.54
N THR A 66 6.87 13.05 -12.71
CA THR A 66 7.37 13.97 -13.73
C THR A 66 7.07 15.42 -13.35
N ALA A 67 7.71 16.37 -14.04
CA ALA A 67 7.40 17.80 -13.88
C ALA A 67 5.91 18.09 -14.15
N ASP A 68 5.31 17.35 -15.08
CA ASP A 68 3.90 17.44 -15.46
C ASP A 68 2.95 16.64 -14.56
N LEU A 69 3.43 16.07 -13.45
CA LEU A 69 2.62 15.29 -12.51
C LEU A 69 1.85 14.14 -13.21
N THR A 70 2.50 13.46 -14.15
CA THR A 70 1.88 12.42 -14.98
C THR A 70 1.26 11.32 -14.12
N ALA A 71 2.00 10.77 -13.15
CA ALA A 71 1.51 9.68 -12.32
C ALA A 71 0.34 10.12 -11.44
N TYR A 72 0.41 11.34 -10.88
CA TYR A 72 -0.68 11.95 -10.13
C TYR A 72 -1.96 12.09 -11.00
N ARG A 73 -1.85 12.67 -12.20
CA ARG A 73 -3.00 12.90 -13.09
C ARG A 73 -3.64 11.58 -13.54
N LEU A 74 -2.84 10.59 -13.93
CA LEU A 74 -3.35 9.26 -14.29
C LEU A 74 -4.13 8.61 -13.14
N ALA A 75 -3.62 8.75 -11.91
CA ALA A 75 -4.30 8.22 -10.73
C ALA A 75 -5.60 8.99 -10.41
N ALA A 76 -5.58 10.33 -10.45
CA ALA A 76 -6.73 11.17 -10.17
C ALA A 76 -7.87 10.94 -11.20
N LEU A 77 -7.51 10.70 -12.46
CA LEU A 77 -8.45 10.42 -13.54
C LEU A 77 -8.84 8.94 -13.66
N GLY A 78 -8.40 8.08 -12.74
CA GLY A 78 -8.77 6.67 -12.72
C GLY A 78 -8.31 5.87 -13.93
N ARG A 79 -7.23 6.29 -14.61
CA ARG A 79 -6.79 5.70 -15.87
C ARG A 79 -6.31 4.25 -15.68
N PRO A 80 -6.58 3.34 -16.64
CA PRO A 80 -6.24 1.92 -16.50
C PRO A 80 -4.74 1.64 -16.57
N ASP A 81 -3.97 2.50 -17.24
CA ASP A 81 -2.52 2.50 -17.42
C ASP A 81 -1.75 3.27 -16.32
N ARG A 82 -2.44 3.65 -15.24
CA ARG A 82 -1.82 4.40 -14.13
C ARG A 82 -0.68 3.62 -13.47
N PHE A 83 0.33 4.38 -13.05
CA PHE A 83 1.48 3.86 -12.30
C PHE A 83 1.81 4.74 -11.10
N LYS A 84 2.66 4.23 -10.20
CA LYS A 84 3.27 4.97 -9.08
C LYS A 84 4.72 4.56 -8.95
N VAL A 85 5.61 5.53 -8.82
CA VAL A 85 7.03 5.29 -8.50
C VAL A 85 7.29 5.81 -7.09
N ARG A 86 7.96 5.01 -6.26
CA ARG A 86 8.32 5.43 -4.90
C ARG A 86 9.68 4.91 -4.48
N ARG A 87 10.45 5.74 -3.78
CA ARG A 87 11.58 5.31 -2.96
C ARG A 87 11.07 5.04 -1.56
N ARG A 88 11.26 3.83 -1.03
CA ARG A 88 10.89 3.47 0.34
C ARG A 88 12.12 3.00 1.11
N THR A 89 12.38 3.66 2.24
CA THR A 89 13.46 3.31 3.19
C THR A 89 12.84 2.76 4.46
N TYR A 90 13.28 1.58 4.88
CA TYR A 90 12.99 1.01 6.19
C TYR A 90 14.05 1.49 7.17
N VAL A 91 13.66 2.29 8.17
CA VAL A 91 14.59 3.10 8.98
C VAL A 91 15.46 2.26 9.93
N GLY A 92 14.97 1.10 10.37
CA GLY A 92 15.76 0.19 11.21
C GLY A 92 16.94 -0.43 10.46
N PRO A 93 16.70 -1.24 9.40
CA PRO A 93 17.76 -1.93 8.68
C PRO A 93 18.42 -1.09 7.58
N ASP A 94 18.07 0.21 7.47
CA ASP A 94 18.40 1.14 6.37
C ASP A 94 18.18 0.59 4.94
N LEU A 95 17.31 -0.41 4.81
CA LEU A 95 17.00 -1.02 3.53
C LEU A 95 16.16 -0.08 2.68
N THR A 96 16.70 0.31 1.52
CA THR A 96 16.03 1.22 0.61
C THR A 96 15.72 0.53 -0.72
N TYR A 97 14.45 0.62 -1.13
CA TYR A 97 13.97 0.12 -2.41
C TYR A 97 13.42 1.25 -3.27
N LEU A 98 13.70 1.18 -4.58
CA LEU A 98 12.94 1.87 -5.60
C LEU A 98 11.85 0.93 -6.10
N GLU A 99 10.59 1.31 -5.90
CA GLU A 99 9.44 0.47 -6.21
C GLU A 99 8.56 1.11 -7.28
N VAL A 100 8.15 0.33 -8.28
CA VAL A 100 7.20 0.73 -9.32
C VAL A 100 5.95 -0.12 -9.16
N LYS A 101 4.80 0.55 -9.04
CA LYS A 101 3.48 -0.09 -8.96
C LYS A 101 2.69 0.28 -10.20
N THR A 102 2.30 -0.69 -11.01
CA THR A 102 1.47 -0.46 -12.20
C THR A 102 0.13 -1.16 -12.05
N ALA A 103 -0.93 -0.52 -12.55
CA ALA A 103 -2.16 -1.23 -12.84
C ALA A 103 -1.93 -2.20 -14.02
N ALA A 104 -2.55 -3.37 -13.95
CA ALA A 104 -2.52 -4.39 -14.99
C ALA A 104 -3.96 -4.75 -15.40
N ALA A 105 -4.09 -5.59 -16.42
CA ALA A 105 -5.39 -6.05 -16.90
C ALA A 105 -6.25 -6.65 -15.77
N ARG A 106 -7.58 -6.55 -15.92
CA ARG A 106 -8.57 -7.12 -14.98
C ARG A 106 -8.43 -6.61 -13.54
N GLY A 107 -7.93 -5.38 -13.35
CA GLY A 107 -7.80 -4.75 -12.03
C GLY A 107 -6.63 -5.28 -11.19
N ALA A 108 -5.80 -6.16 -11.74
CA ALA A 108 -4.59 -6.61 -11.10
C ALA A 108 -3.59 -5.45 -10.95
N THR A 109 -2.64 -5.63 -10.04
CA THR A 109 -1.54 -4.69 -9.83
C THR A 109 -0.25 -5.47 -9.81
N VAL A 110 0.76 -4.99 -10.52
CA VAL A 110 2.11 -5.53 -10.43
C VAL A 110 3.02 -4.56 -9.69
N LYS A 111 3.91 -5.11 -8.86
CA LYS A 111 4.88 -4.36 -8.09
C LYS A 111 6.27 -4.88 -8.43
N ASP A 112 7.06 -4.05 -9.08
CA ASP A 112 8.49 -4.27 -9.27
C ASP A 112 9.26 -3.48 -8.23
N ARG A 113 10.41 -4.01 -7.81
CA ARG A 113 11.31 -3.30 -6.89
C ARG A 113 12.76 -3.56 -7.26
N LEU A 114 13.58 -2.54 -7.06
CA LEU A 114 15.03 -2.59 -7.14
C LEU A 114 15.58 -2.18 -5.77
N GLU A 115 16.51 -2.98 -5.24
CA GLU A 115 17.21 -2.63 -4.00
C GLU A 115 18.33 -1.62 -4.30
N LEU A 116 18.29 -0.47 -3.64
CA LEU A 116 19.24 0.61 -3.91
C LEU A 116 20.62 0.40 -3.28
N ALA A 117 20.75 -0.55 -2.34
CA ALA A 117 22.05 -0.87 -1.74
C ALA A 117 23.00 -1.57 -2.73
N VAL A 118 22.45 -2.31 -3.69
CA VAL A 118 23.21 -3.10 -4.67
C VAL A 118 23.12 -2.55 -6.10
N ALA A 119 22.30 -1.52 -6.32
CA ALA A 119 22.11 -0.91 -7.63
C ALA A 119 22.94 0.37 -7.78
N THR A 120 23.55 0.54 -8.95
CA THR A 120 24.18 1.80 -9.33
C THR A 120 23.13 2.91 -9.53
N PRO A 121 23.51 4.20 -9.41
CA PRO A 121 22.61 5.32 -9.68
C PRO A 121 21.99 5.29 -11.09
N GLU A 122 22.72 4.78 -12.07
CA GLU A 122 22.24 4.64 -13.45
C GLU A 122 21.20 3.53 -13.59
N GLU A 123 21.44 2.37 -12.96
CA GLU A 123 20.46 1.28 -12.92
C GLU A 123 19.17 1.72 -12.25
N ALA A 124 19.26 2.45 -11.13
CA ALA A 124 18.09 2.99 -10.45
C ALA A 124 17.28 3.95 -11.34
N ARG A 125 17.96 4.86 -12.05
CA ARG A 125 17.30 5.79 -13.00
C ARG A 125 16.64 5.04 -14.16
N ARG A 126 17.34 4.05 -14.71
CA ARG A 126 16.85 3.25 -15.84
C ARG A 126 15.68 2.35 -15.44
N PHE A 127 15.74 1.76 -14.26
CA PHE A 127 14.73 0.83 -13.75
C PHE A 127 13.33 1.43 -13.77
N ALA A 128 13.13 2.59 -13.14
CA ALA A 128 11.81 3.21 -13.10
C ALA A 128 11.28 3.53 -14.50
N ALA A 129 12.09 4.18 -15.34
CA ALA A 129 11.69 4.57 -16.69
C ALA A 129 11.39 3.35 -17.58
N ALA A 130 12.25 2.33 -17.54
CA ALA A 130 12.08 1.10 -18.32
C ALA A 130 10.85 0.32 -17.88
N THR A 131 10.64 0.14 -16.57
CA THR A 131 9.47 -0.58 -16.05
C THR A 131 8.17 0.13 -16.39
N VAL A 132 8.10 1.46 -16.24
CA VAL A 132 6.90 2.24 -16.58
C VAL A 132 6.61 2.15 -18.07
N ARG A 133 7.61 2.36 -18.94
CA ARG A 133 7.44 2.25 -20.39
C ARG A 133 6.97 0.87 -20.81
N MET A 134 7.64 -0.18 -20.32
CA MET A 134 7.31 -1.57 -20.65
C MET A 134 5.88 -1.94 -20.24
N ARG A 135 5.42 -1.48 -19.07
CA ARG A 135 4.13 -1.92 -18.50
C ARG A 135 2.95 -1.03 -18.87
N THR A 136 3.18 0.24 -19.20
CA THR A 136 2.12 1.24 -19.39
C THR A 136 2.21 2.01 -20.70
N GLY A 137 3.33 1.92 -21.42
CA GLY A 137 3.61 2.74 -22.61
C GLY A 137 3.99 4.18 -22.30
N HIS A 138 3.90 4.64 -21.04
CA HIS A 138 4.29 5.99 -20.68
C HIS A 138 5.82 6.16 -20.65
N GLU A 139 6.29 7.26 -21.22
CA GLU A 139 7.66 7.72 -21.03
C GLU A 139 7.71 8.66 -19.83
N ILE A 140 8.63 8.38 -18.92
CA ILE A 140 8.95 9.28 -17.81
C ILE A 140 10.41 9.67 -17.92
N ALA A 141 10.67 10.98 -17.90
CA ALA A 141 12.03 11.47 -17.77
C ALA A 141 12.63 10.97 -16.44
N PRO A 142 13.94 10.70 -16.35
CA PRO A 142 14.58 10.40 -15.08
C PRO A 142 14.38 11.58 -14.13
N SER A 143 13.42 11.44 -13.21
CA SER A 143 13.02 12.54 -12.33
C SER A 143 14.19 12.91 -11.42
N ARG A 144 14.63 14.18 -11.46
CA ARG A 144 15.34 14.77 -10.32
C ARG A 144 14.42 14.67 -9.10
N PRO A 145 14.94 14.39 -7.88
CA PRO A 145 14.10 14.40 -6.70
C PRO A 145 13.49 15.80 -6.57
N SER A 146 12.18 15.93 -6.76
CA SER A 146 11.50 17.18 -6.44
C SER A 146 11.50 17.30 -4.92
N SER A 147 12.36 18.16 -4.37
CA SER A 147 12.23 18.61 -2.99
C SER A 147 11.05 19.57 -2.90
N ARG A 148 9.83 19.08 -3.12
CA ARG A 148 8.65 19.75 -2.59
C ARG A 148 8.48 19.20 -1.18
N SER A 149 8.84 20.02 -0.20
CA SER A 149 8.38 19.83 1.16
C SER A 149 6.85 19.64 1.11
N PRO A 150 6.28 18.69 1.85
CA PRO A 150 4.83 18.67 2.00
C PRO A 150 4.45 20.03 2.57
N THR A 151 3.74 20.85 1.80
CA THR A 151 3.03 21.99 2.37
C THR A 151 2.05 21.37 3.35
N THR A 152 2.35 21.49 4.64
CA THR A 152 1.42 21.14 5.70
C THR A 152 0.22 22.05 5.52
N ALA A 153 -0.87 21.54 4.95
CA ALA A 153 -2.14 22.21 5.05
C ALA A 153 -2.44 22.38 6.56
N PRO A 154 -2.84 23.57 7.03
CA PRO A 154 -3.28 23.72 8.41
C PRO A 154 -4.41 22.71 8.68
N PRO A 155 -4.54 22.19 9.90
CA PRO A 155 -5.55 21.20 10.22
C PRO A 155 -6.93 21.76 9.86
N SER A 156 -7.57 21.19 8.84
CA SER A 156 -8.99 21.41 8.62
C SER A 156 -9.71 20.75 9.80
N THR A 157 -10.34 21.55 10.65
CA THR A 157 -11.32 21.06 11.61
C THR A 157 -12.46 20.43 10.82
N CYS A 158 -12.38 19.10 10.66
CA CYS A 158 -13.49 18.31 10.15
C CYS A 158 -14.54 18.28 11.27
N PRO A 159 -15.74 18.87 11.11
CA PRO A 159 -16.79 18.75 12.11
C PRO A 159 -17.16 17.25 12.26
N PRO A 160 -17.58 16.81 13.45
CA PRO A 160 -17.95 15.42 13.66
C PRO A 160 -19.06 15.02 12.68
N ALA A 161 -18.86 13.91 11.96
CA ALA A 161 -19.87 13.34 11.09
C ALA A 161 -21.09 12.99 11.94
N ALA A 162 -22.20 13.72 11.74
CA ALA A 162 -23.49 13.35 12.31
C ALA A 162 -23.84 11.93 11.83
N ALA A 163 -24.19 11.06 12.78
CA ALA A 163 -24.61 9.70 12.52
C ALA A 163 -25.89 9.68 11.67
N ALA A 164 -25.74 9.62 10.35
CA ALA A 164 -26.84 9.32 9.45
C ALA A 164 -27.02 7.79 9.42
N SER A 165 -27.90 7.29 10.30
CA SER A 165 -28.41 5.92 10.24
C SER A 165 -29.13 5.73 8.90
N ARG A 166 -28.45 5.16 7.90
CA ARG A 166 -29.10 4.58 6.73
C ARG A 166 -29.16 3.07 6.91
N SER A 167 -30.35 2.57 7.20
CA SER A 167 -30.69 1.17 7.19
C SER A 167 -30.39 0.56 5.82
N ILE A 168 -29.56 -0.47 5.79
CA ILE A 168 -29.33 -1.31 4.60
C ILE A 168 -30.57 -2.21 4.44
N PRO A 169 -31.31 -2.17 3.33
CA PRO A 169 -32.39 -3.14 3.10
C PRO A 169 -31.78 -4.55 2.94
N ARG A 170 -32.31 -5.51 3.71
CA ARG A 170 -31.97 -6.93 3.56
C ARG A 170 -32.51 -7.43 2.22
N SER A 171 -31.65 -7.99 1.39
CA SER A 171 -32.06 -8.74 0.19
C SER A 171 -32.95 -9.92 0.60
N PRO A 172 -34.06 -10.21 -0.11
CA PRO A 172 -34.86 -11.39 0.14
C PRO A 172 -34.07 -12.66 -0.25
N GLY A 173 -34.21 -13.69 0.59
CA GLY A 173 -33.45 -14.94 0.51
C GLY A 173 -33.63 -15.68 -0.82
N ALA A 174 -32.53 -16.28 -1.28
CA ALA A 174 -32.53 -17.18 -2.42
C ALA A 174 -33.29 -18.47 -2.05
N THR A 175 -34.31 -18.80 -2.82
CA THR A 175 -34.98 -20.11 -2.84
C THR A 175 -34.01 -21.18 -3.37
N PRO A 176 -33.98 -22.39 -2.79
CA PRO A 176 -33.18 -23.48 -3.33
C PRO A 176 -33.77 -23.99 -4.66
N ARG A 177 -32.90 -24.31 -5.62
CA ARG A 177 -33.26 -24.95 -6.89
C ARG A 177 -33.69 -26.41 -6.64
N PRO A 178 -34.70 -26.93 -7.35
CA PRO A 178 -34.98 -28.36 -7.34
C PRO A 178 -33.95 -29.13 -8.19
N ASP A 179 -33.57 -30.31 -7.71
CA ASP A 179 -32.78 -31.28 -8.45
C ASP A 179 -33.57 -31.75 -9.69
N ALA A 180 -32.90 -31.76 -10.84
CA ALA A 180 -33.42 -32.28 -12.10
C ALA A 180 -32.99 -33.76 -12.27
N PRO A 181 -33.78 -34.58 -12.99
CA PRO A 181 -33.68 -36.04 -12.96
C PRO A 181 -32.42 -36.62 -13.60
#